data_AF-A0A0D5LYA9-F1
#
_entry.id   AF-A0A0D5LYA9-F1
#
_cell.length_a   1.000
_cell.length_b   1.000
_cell.length_c   1.000
_cell.angle_alpha   90.00
_cell.angle_beta   90.00
_cell.angle_gamma   90.00
#
_symmetry.space_group_name_H-M   'P 1'
#
loop_
_entity.id
_entity.type
_entity.pdbx_description
1 polymer ?
#
loop_
_entity_poly.entity_id
_entity_poly.type
_entity_poly.pdbx_seq_one_letter_code
_entity_poly.pdbx_strand_id
1 'polypeptide(L)'
;MFGYLPLRANLFLADCFAFESFINDAKLKENERLKLLDLLLASLYISGHQDIRISGGKDNFSLHYGAWELLYSNEGKCIRDRTLASEDFEFESLREIYGRFSNEVVSEAESFLRKRKDVYAAISLSFPDRAK
;
A
#
# COMPACT_ATOMS: atom_id res chain seq x y z
N MET A 1 26.18 1.35 27.12
CA MET A 1 25.61 2.10 25.98
C MET A 1 24.49 1.23 25.43
N PHE A 2 23.24 1.66 25.51
CA PHE A 2 22.12 0.88 24.96
C PHE A 2 22.18 0.98 23.43
N GLY A 3 22.38 -0.13 22.74
CA GLY A 3 22.18 -0.22 21.30
C GLY A 3 20.69 -0.15 21.00
N TYR A 4 20.30 0.64 20.01
CA TYR A 4 18.95 0.62 19.48
C TYR A 4 19.00 -0.10 18.13
N LEU A 5 18.23 -1.18 17.98
CA LEU A 5 18.08 -1.86 16.70
C LEU A 5 16.96 -1.16 15.92
N PRO A 6 17.26 -0.43 14.82
CA PRO A 6 16.21 0.19 14.02
C PRO A 6 15.43 -0.89 13.27
N LEU A 7 14.14 -1.00 13.52
CA LEU A 7 13.23 -1.70 12.62
C LEU A 7 13.07 -0.83 11.37
N ARG A 8 13.56 -1.30 10.23
CA ARG A 8 13.26 -0.66 8.95
C ARG A 8 11.77 -0.87 8.67
N ALA A 9 10.95 0.14 8.95
CA ALA A 9 9.56 0.13 8.53
C ALA A 9 9.50 0.05 7.00
N ASN A 10 8.64 -0.82 6.49
CA ASN A 10 8.40 -0.92 5.06
C ASN A 10 7.65 0.32 4.58
N LEU A 11 8.33 1.21 3.84
CA LEU A 11 7.75 2.44 3.29
C LEU A 11 6.50 2.18 2.45
N PHE A 12 6.46 1.06 1.73
CA PHE A 12 5.28 0.65 0.97
C PHE A 12 4.07 0.41 1.88
N LEU A 13 4.23 -0.31 3.00
CA LEU A 13 3.13 -0.52 3.95
C LEU A 13 2.70 0.79 4.61
N ALA A 14 3.64 1.66 4.95
CA ALA A 14 3.33 2.96 5.52
C ALA A 14 2.51 3.81 4.54
N ASP A 15 2.85 3.78 3.25
CA ASP A 15 2.10 4.50 2.22
C ASP A 15 0.71 3.91 1.99
N CYS A 16 0.57 2.58 1.94
CA CYS A 16 -0.74 1.92 1.89
C CYS A 16 -1.64 2.39 3.04
N PHE A 17 -1.15 2.34 4.30
CA PHE A 17 -1.93 2.75 5.45
C PHE A 17 -2.28 4.25 5.45
N ALA A 18 -1.36 5.10 5.03
CA ALA A 18 -1.63 6.54 4.95
C ALA A 18 -2.72 6.85 3.92
N PHE A 19 -2.62 6.28 2.72
CA PHE A 19 -3.62 6.49 1.67
C PHE A 19 -4.98 5.89 2.03
N GLU A 20 -5.01 4.69 2.64
CA GLU A 20 -6.25 4.11 3.18
C GLU A 20 -6.92 5.05 4.19
N SER A 21 -6.15 5.65 5.11
CA SER A 21 -6.69 6.61 6.06
C SER A 21 -7.31 7.81 5.36
N PHE A 22 -6.62 8.39 4.37
CA PHE A 22 -7.14 9.55 3.63
C PHE A 22 -8.41 9.23 2.84
N ILE A 23 -8.48 8.03 2.24
CA ILE A 23 -9.66 7.54 1.52
C ILE A 23 -10.83 7.39 2.48
N ASN A 24 -10.61 6.80 3.67
CA ASN A 24 -11.65 6.66 4.68
C ASN A 24 -12.14 8.02 5.22
N ASP A 25 -11.22 8.95 5.46
CA ASP A 25 -11.52 10.30 5.95
C ASP A 25 -12.27 11.15 4.91
N ALA A 26 -12.09 10.87 3.62
CA ALA A 26 -12.76 11.57 2.54
C ALA A 26 -14.28 11.29 2.48
N LYS A 27 -14.80 10.32 3.25
CA LYS A 27 -16.24 9.95 3.32
C LYS A 27 -16.88 9.77 1.93
N LEU A 28 -16.13 9.16 1.00
CA LEU A 28 -16.61 8.83 -0.34
C LEU A 28 -17.87 7.94 -0.23
N LYS A 29 -18.88 8.20 -1.07
CA LYS A 29 -20.19 7.55 -0.93
C LYS A 29 -20.10 6.05 -1.25
N GLU A 30 -20.92 5.24 -0.60
CA GLU A 30 -20.94 3.76 -0.68
C GLU A 30 -20.99 3.17 -2.11
N ASN A 31 -21.54 3.93 -3.08
CA ASN A 31 -21.60 3.55 -4.50
C ASN A 31 -20.26 3.71 -5.26
N GLU A 32 -19.17 4.08 -4.58
CA GLU A 32 -17.86 4.35 -5.18
C GLU A 32 -16.79 3.31 -4.82
N ARG A 33 -17.16 2.10 -4.34
CA ARG A 33 -16.19 1.07 -3.90
C ARG A 33 -15.09 0.75 -4.92
N LEU A 34 -15.40 0.69 -6.22
CA LEU A 34 -14.39 0.51 -7.28
C LEU A 34 -13.44 1.71 -7.37
N LYS A 35 -13.94 2.93 -7.14
CA LYS A 35 -13.09 4.13 -7.08
C LYS A 35 -12.13 4.09 -5.89
N LEU A 36 -12.50 3.48 -4.76
CA LEU A 36 -11.61 3.44 -3.58
C LEU A 36 -10.34 2.65 -3.85
N LEU A 37 -10.47 1.49 -4.52
CA LEU A 37 -9.32 0.70 -4.94
C LEU A 37 -8.49 1.45 -5.99
N ASP A 38 -9.15 2.01 -7.01
CA ASP A 38 -8.47 2.78 -8.05
C ASP A 38 -7.70 3.99 -7.46
N LEU A 39 -8.28 4.66 -6.47
CA LEU A 39 -7.64 5.77 -5.75
C LEU A 39 -6.41 5.32 -4.97
N LEU A 40 -6.48 4.18 -4.28
CA LEU A 40 -5.33 3.62 -3.56
C LEU A 40 -4.21 3.27 -4.54
N LEU A 41 -4.53 2.55 -5.61
CA LEU A 41 -3.58 2.13 -6.64
C LEU A 41 -2.95 3.33 -7.35
N ALA A 42 -3.75 4.32 -7.74
CA ALA A 42 -3.26 5.56 -8.33
C ALA A 42 -2.34 6.33 -7.37
N SER A 43 -2.71 6.43 -6.09
CA SER A 43 -1.89 7.12 -5.07
C SER A 43 -0.55 6.43 -4.86
N LEU A 44 -0.54 5.09 -4.81
CA LEU A 44 0.69 4.28 -4.72
C LEU A 44 1.58 4.44 -5.96
N TYR A 45 0.99 4.49 -7.16
CA TYR A 45 1.76 4.69 -8.38
C TYR A 45 2.44 6.07 -8.41
N ILE A 46 1.69 7.14 -8.14
CA ILE A 46 2.20 8.52 -8.20
C ILE A 46 3.20 8.80 -7.05
N SER A 47 3.08 8.09 -5.92
CA SER A 47 4.09 8.13 -4.83
C SER A 47 5.39 7.38 -5.15
N GLY A 48 5.45 6.63 -6.26
CA GLY A 48 6.67 6.00 -6.77
C GLY A 48 6.69 4.47 -6.70
N HIS A 49 5.63 3.82 -6.22
CA HIS A 49 5.55 2.36 -6.13
C HIS A 49 5.10 1.71 -7.45
N GLN A 50 5.79 2.01 -8.55
CA GLN A 50 5.33 1.61 -9.89
C GLN A 50 5.45 0.11 -10.17
N ASP A 51 6.36 -0.58 -9.47
CA ASP A 51 6.65 -2.00 -9.69
C ASP A 51 5.77 -2.94 -8.83
N ILE A 52 4.68 -2.42 -8.26
CA ILE A 52 3.69 -3.25 -7.57
C ILE A 52 3.07 -4.22 -8.56
N ARG A 53 3.06 -5.50 -8.18
CA ARG A 53 2.30 -6.54 -8.88
C ARG A 53 1.02 -6.80 -8.11
N ILE A 54 -0.07 -6.99 -8.83
CA ILE A 54 -1.40 -7.19 -8.27
C ILE A 54 -1.88 -8.56 -8.70
N SER A 55 -2.31 -9.38 -7.75
CA SER A 55 -2.94 -10.68 -8.00
C SER A 55 -4.26 -10.78 -7.25
N GLY A 56 -5.16 -11.63 -7.73
CA GLY A 56 -6.44 -11.92 -7.05
C GLY A 56 -7.65 -11.72 -7.94
N GLY A 57 -8.83 -11.83 -7.34
CA GLY A 57 -10.13 -11.79 -8.01
C GLY A 57 -11.17 -10.94 -7.27
N LYS A 58 -12.45 -11.25 -7.46
CA LYS A 58 -13.57 -10.46 -6.91
C LYS A 58 -13.59 -10.38 -5.38
N ASP A 59 -13.12 -11.43 -4.70
CA ASP A 59 -13.28 -11.60 -3.26
C ASP A 59 -11.99 -11.31 -2.46
N ASN A 60 -10.84 -11.30 -3.13
CA ASN A 60 -9.55 -10.98 -2.54
C ASN A 60 -8.59 -10.41 -3.59
N PHE A 61 -7.71 -9.51 -3.14
CA PHE A 61 -6.58 -9.07 -3.96
C PHE A 61 -5.35 -8.85 -3.09
N SER A 62 -4.18 -9.05 -3.66
CA SER A 62 -2.88 -8.86 -3.02
C SER A 62 -2.06 -7.83 -3.78
N LEU A 63 -1.41 -6.94 -3.04
CA LEU A 63 -0.36 -6.05 -3.54
C LEU A 63 1.01 -6.63 -3.17
N HIS A 64 1.85 -6.85 -4.18
CA HIS A 64 3.18 -7.42 -4.02
C HIS A 64 4.23 -6.37 -4.34
N TYR A 65 5.11 -6.09 -3.38
CA TYR A 65 6.20 -5.11 -3.54
C TYR A 65 7.48 -5.63 -2.89
N GLY A 66 8.45 -6.02 -3.72
CA GLY A 66 9.70 -6.65 -3.26
C GLY A 66 9.44 -7.95 -2.51
N ALA A 67 9.88 -8.01 -1.24
CA ALA A 67 9.67 -9.14 -0.34
C ALA A 67 8.35 -9.09 0.43
N TRP A 68 7.45 -8.14 0.13
CA TRP A 68 6.25 -7.93 0.93
C TRP A 68 4.98 -8.21 0.14
N GLU A 69 4.03 -8.86 0.81
CA GLU A 69 2.66 -9.05 0.34
C GLU A 69 1.68 -8.36 1.30
N LEU A 70 0.75 -7.62 0.72
CA LEU A 70 -0.40 -7.04 1.40
C LEU A 70 -1.69 -7.59 0.82
N LEU A 71 -2.33 -8.50 1.55
CA LEU A 71 -3.57 -9.16 1.17
C LEU A 71 -4.79 -8.41 1.73
N TYR A 72 -5.78 -8.19 0.87
CA TYR A 72 -7.11 -7.69 1.21
C TYR A 72 -8.15 -8.77 0.92
N SER A 73 -9.02 -9.04 1.88
CA SER A 73 -10.16 -9.94 1.75
C SER A 73 -11.37 -9.40 2.51
N ASN A 74 -12.52 -10.03 2.33
CA ASN A 74 -13.72 -9.73 3.13
C ASN A 74 -13.54 -10.01 4.64
N GLU A 75 -12.57 -10.86 5.00
CA GLU A 75 -12.24 -11.16 6.41
C GLU A 75 -11.29 -10.12 7.03
N GLY A 76 -10.69 -9.25 6.20
CA GLY A 76 -9.82 -8.19 6.63
C GLY A 76 -8.53 -8.08 5.81
N LYS A 77 -7.50 -7.49 6.42
CA LYS A 77 -6.21 -7.21 5.80
C LYS A 77 -5.10 -8.00 6.49
N CYS A 78 -4.19 -8.60 5.71
CA CYS A 78 -3.06 -9.39 6.23
C CYS A 78 -1.74 -8.92 5.59
N ILE A 79 -0.68 -8.77 6.39
CA ILE A 79 0.68 -8.48 5.93
C ILE A 79 1.52 -9.75 6.04
N ARG A 80 2.24 -10.11 4.99
CA ARG A 80 3.13 -11.28 4.97
C ARG A 80 4.51 -10.92 4.42
N ASP A 81 5.54 -11.47 5.05
CA ASP A 81 6.90 -11.49 4.48
C ASP A 81 6.97 -12.66 3.49
N ARG A 82 7.31 -12.36 2.25
CA ARG A 82 7.39 -13.32 1.14
C ARG A 82 8.72 -14.06 1.22
N THR A 83 8.92 -14.86 2.27
CA THR A 83 9.97 -15.90 2.31
C THR A 83 9.52 -17.21 1.67
N LEU A 84 8.36 -17.23 0.99
CA LEU A 84 7.82 -18.42 0.36
C LEU A 84 7.95 -18.32 -1.16
N ALA A 85 8.67 -19.29 -1.71
CA ALA A 85 8.56 -19.68 -3.10
C ALA A 85 7.08 -19.88 -3.43
N SER A 86 6.54 -19.03 -4.32
CA SER A 86 5.23 -19.24 -4.94
C SER A 86 5.28 -18.53 -6.30
N GLU A 87 5.43 -19.31 -7.35
CA GLU A 87 4.35 -19.92 -8.15
C GLU A 87 3.77 -18.93 -9.15
N ASP A 88 3.58 -19.42 -10.38
CA ASP A 88 3.14 -18.74 -11.59
C ASP A 88 1.68 -18.23 -11.46
N PHE A 89 1.45 -17.26 -10.59
CA PHE A 89 0.20 -16.52 -10.59
C PHE A 89 0.19 -15.51 -11.74
N GLU A 90 -0.95 -15.35 -12.41
CA GLU A 90 -1.15 -14.21 -13.29
C GLU A 90 -1.16 -12.93 -12.46
N PHE A 91 -0.24 -12.03 -12.77
CA PHE A 91 -0.15 -10.72 -12.14
C PHE A 91 -0.45 -9.66 -13.19
N GLU A 92 -1.13 -8.62 -12.76
CA GLU A 92 -1.18 -7.37 -13.50
C GLU A 92 -0.22 -6.36 -12.84
N SER A 93 0.55 -5.62 -13.64
CA SER A 93 1.43 -4.60 -13.08
C SER A 93 0.64 -3.32 -12.82
N LEU A 94 0.93 -2.64 -11.71
CA LEU A 94 0.30 -1.35 -11.40
C LEU A 94 0.55 -0.32 -12.52
N ARG A 95 1.72 -0.39 -13.19
CA ARG A 95 2.03 0.43 -14.35
C ARG A 95 1.02 0.25 -15.49
N GLU A 96 0.56 -0.96 -15.76
CA GLU A 96 -0.43 -1.24 -16.81
C GLU A 96 -1.84 -0.78 -16.41
N ILE A 97 -2.20 -0.94 -15.13
CA ILE A 97 -3.51 -0.51 -14.61
C ILE A 97 -3.60 1.01 -14.59
N TYR A 98 -2.53 1.71 -14.23
CA TYR A 98 -2.54 3.17 -14.07
C TYR A 98 -3.01 3.91 -15.33
N GLY A 99 -2.64 3.41 -16.51
CA GLY A 99 -3.09 3.97 -17.79
C GLY A 99 -4.60 3.88 -18.06
N ARG A 100 -5.35 3.17 -17.22
CA ARG A 100 -6.81 2.96 -17.34
C ARG A 100 -7.62 3.82 -16.38
N PHE A 101 -6.98 4.47 -15.40
CA PHE A 101 -7.69 5.29 -14.43
C PHE A 101 -8.25 6.57 -15.07
N SER A 102 -9.42 7.00 -14.59
CA SER A 102 -10.03 8.24 -15.04
C SER A 102 -9.25 9.46 -14.51
N ASN A 103 -9.37 10.60 -15.20
CA ASN A 103 -8.76 11.85 -14.77
C ASN A 103 -9.23 12.28 -13.36
N GLU A 104 -10.46 11.94 -12.99
CA GLU A 104 -11.00 12.20 -11.64
C GLU A 104 -10.19 11.44 -10.57
N VAL A 105 -9.97 10.14 -10.78
CA VAL A 105 -9.18 9.30 -9.87
C VAL A 105 -7.75 9.83 -9.76
N VAL A 106 -7.13 10.17 -10.89
CA VAL A 106 -5.75 10.70 -10.90
C VAL A 106 -5.66 12.02 -10.14
N SER A 107 -6.58 12.96 -10.40
CA SER A 107 -6.61 14.26 -9.72
C SER A 107 -6.80 14.13 -8.21
N GLU A 108 -7.62 13.18 -7.76
CA GLU A 108 -7.85 12.95 -6.34
C GLU A 108 -6.67 12.24 -5.68
N ALA A 109 -6.04 11.28 -6.35
CA ALA A 109 -4.79 10.65 -5.90
C ALA A 109 -3.64 11.66 -5.72
N GLU A 110 -3.51 12.65 -6.61
CA GLU A 110 -2.55 13.75 -6.44
C GLU A 110 -2.85 14.63 -5.21
N SER A 111 -4.13 14.80 -4.87
CA SER A 111 -4.55 15.47 -3.63
C SER A 111 -4.06 14.70 -2.41
N PHE A 112 -4.22 13.37 -2.41
CA PHE A 112 -3.73 12.51 -1.31
C PHE A 112 -2.21 12.49 -1.23
N LEU A 113 -1.49 12.49 -2.35
CA LEU A 113 -0.03 12.57 -2.36
C LEU A 113 0.47 13.87 -1.70
N ARG A 114 -0.23 14.99 -1.88
CA ARG A 114 0.12 16.25 -1.19
C ARG A 114 -0.03 16.10 0.33
N LYS A 115 -1.15 15.53 0.80
CA LYS A 115 -1.38 15.26 2.23
C LYS A 115 -0.36 14.26 2.80
N ARG A 116 0.07 13.29 1.99
CA ARG A 116 1.06 12.27 2.39
C ARG A 116 2.38 12.87 2.82
N LYS A 117 2.81 13.99 2.21
CA LYS A 117 4.05 14.71 2.56
C LYS A 117 4.03 15.27 3.99
N ASP A 118 2.85 15.57 4.51
CA ASP A 118 2.67 16.09 5.88
C ASP A 118 2.64 14.96 6.93
N VAL A 119 2.41 13.72 6.49
CA VAL A 119 2.52 12.53 7.34
C VAL A 119 3.98 12.08 7.33
N TYR A 120 4.79 12.57 8.27
CA TYR A 120 6.14 12.04 8.44
C TYR A 120 6.04 10.56 8.90
N ALA A 121 6.28 9.60 8.01
CA ALA A 121 6.33 8.18 8.38
C ALA A 121 7.68 7.87 9.06
N ALA A 122 7.97 8.55 10.16
CA ALA A 122 8.99 8.09 11.11
C ALA A 122 8.36 7.01 12.01
N ILE A 123 8.08 5.84 11.45
CA ILE A 123 7.94 4.64 12.29
C ILE A 123 9.37 4.17 12.58
N SER A 124 10.11 4.95 13.37
CA SER A 124 11.36 4.51 13.98
C SER A 124 11.00 3.67 15.19
N LEU A 125 10.57 2.44 14.93
CA LEU A 125 10.45 1.45 15.99
C LEU A 125 11.87 0.99 16.30
N SER A 126 12.28 1.12 17.55
CA SER A 126 13.56 0.61 18.02
C SER A 126 13.32 -0.34 19.17
N PHE A 127 13.93 -1.52 19.10
CA PHE A 127 13.99 -2.40 20.26
C PHE A 127 15.21 -2.00 21.10
N PRO A 128 15.07 -1.95 22.45
CA PRO A 128 16.22 -1.87 23.32
C PRO A 128 17.02 -3.17 23.18
N ASP A 129 18.29 -3.05 22.82
CA ASP A 129 19.20 -4.18 22.81
C ASP A 129 19.33 -4.76 24.22
N ARG A 130 18.96 -6.04 24.40
CA ARG A 130 19.26 -6.78 25.62
C ARG A 130 20.70 -7.26 25.52
N ALA A 131 21.65 -6.34 25.71
CA ALA A 131 23.04 -6.71 25.91
C ALA A 131 23.12 -7.72 27.07
N LYS A 132 23.65 -8.91 26.77
CA LYS A 132 24.17 -9.86 27.77
C LYS A 132 25.66 -9.66 27.91
#